data_AF-A0A963PV88-F1
#
_entry.id   AF-A0A963PV88-F1
#
_cell.length_a   1.000
_cell.length_b   1.000
_cell.length_c   1.000
_cell.angle_alpha   90.00
_cell.angle_beta   90.00
_cell.angle_gamma   90.00
#
_symmetry.space_group_name_H-M   'P 1'
#
loop_
_entity.id
_entity.type
_entity.pdbx_description
1 polymer ?
#
loop_
_entity_poly.entity_id
_entity_poly.type
_entity_poly.pdbx_seq_one_letter_code
_entity_poly.pdbx_strand_id
1 'polypeptide(L)' 'TVWVNTYKQFSVSTPFGGVKMSGTGREKGRLGILEYTSQKSYYWGTNEAPIAWSMA' A
#
# COMPACT_ATOMS: atom_id res chain seq x y z
N THR A 1 17.69 1.49 2.21
CA THR A 1 18.22 0.11 2.37
C THR A 1 19.59 0.17 3.00
N VAL A 2 19.90 -0.73 3.92
CA VAL A 2 21.23 -0.87 4.54
C VAL A 2 21.68 -2.32 4.35
N TRP A 3 22.93 -2.53 3.94
CA TRP A 3 23.54 -3.85 3.84
C TRP A 3 24.56 -4.02 4.98
N VAL A 4 24.54 -5.16 5.67
CA VAL A 4 25.47 -5.48 6.77
C VAL A 4 26.33 -6.67 6.35
N ASN A 5 27.66 -6.51 6.34
CA ASN A 5 28.63 -7.52 5.90
C ASN A 5 28.39 -8.13 4.50
N THR A 6 27.63 -7.43 3.66
CA THR A 6 27.32 -7.79 2.27
C THR A 6 27.15 -6.52 1.44
N TYR A 7 27.03 -6.65 0.12
CA TYR A 7 26.75 -5.53 -0.76
C TYR A 7 25.97 -5.98 -2.00
N LYS A 8 25.02 -5.15 -2.45
CA LYS A 8 24.20 -5.37 -3.67
C LYS A 8 23.45 -6.70 -3.74
N GLN A 9 23.20 -7.36 -2.62
CA GLN A 9 22.25 -8.47 -2.57
C GLN A 9 20.82 -7.90 -2.63
N PHE A 10 20.02 -8.40 -3.57
CA PHE A 10 18.65 -7.96 -3.81
C PHE A 10 17.67 -9.13 -3.79
N SER A 11 16.44 -8.84 -3.39
CA SER A 11 15.29 -9.73 -3.53
C SER A 11 14.15 -8.94 -4.17
N VAL A 12 13.34 -9.61 -5.00
CA VAL A 12 12.14 -9.01 -5.61
C VAL A 12 11.06 -8.69 -4.57
N SER A 13 11.09 -9.38 -3.43
CA SER A 13 10.11 -9.20 -2.35
C SER A 13 10.44 -8.05 -1.41
N THR A 14 11.69 -7.56 -1.41
CA THR A 14 12.14 -6.51 -0.49
C THR A 14 11.89 -5.13 -1.11
N PRO A 15 11.13 -4.24 -0.45
CA PRO A 15 10.91 -2.88 -0.93
C PRO A 15 12.24 -2.11 -1.11
N PHE A 16 12.35 -1.34 -2.18
CA PHE A 16 13.53 -0.56 -2.50
C PHE A 16 13.17 0.91 -2.78
N GLY A 17 13.96 1.84 -2.25
CA GLY A 17 13.75 3.27 -2.44
C GLY A 17 14.53 4.12 -1.44
N GLY A 18 14.70 5.40 -1.77
CA GLY A 18 15.46 6.38 -1.00
C GLY A 18 14.60 7.31 -0.14
N VAL A 19 15.25 8.31 0.42
CA VAL A 19 14.61 9.46 1.10
C VAL A 19 15.36 10.73 0.71
N LYS A 20 14.78 11.92 0.99
CA LYS A 20 15.36 13.23 0.63
C LYS A 20 15.50 13.37 -0.90
N MET A 21 16.64 13.88 -1.38
CA MET A 21 16.92 14.05 -2.81
C MET A 21 17.10 12.73 -3.58
N SER A 22 17.09 11.58 -2.90
CA SER A 22 17.15 10.27 -3.55
C SER A 22 15.79 9.78 -4.07
N GLY A 23 14.74 10.60 -3.98
CA GLY A 23 13.41 10.32 -4.49
C GLY A 23 12.38 9.95 -3.42
N THR A 24 11.18 9.62 -3.88
CA THR A 24 10.00 9.26 -3.09
C THR A 24 9.45 7.90 -3.51
N GLY A 25 8.51 7.35 -2.75
CA GLY A 25 7.89 6.05 -3.05
C GLY A 25 8.81 4.85 -2.80
N ARG A 26 8.30 3.66 -3.12
CA ARG A 26 9.03 2.39 -3.01
C ARG A 26 8.69 1.52 -4.20
N GLU A 27 9.71 0.90 -4.79
CA GLU A 27 9.57 -0.14 -5.80
C GLU A 27 9.73 -1.52 -5.17
N LYS A 28 9.35 -2.57 -5.92
CA LYS A 28 9.42 -3.98 -5.51
C LYS A 28 8.53 -4.32 -4.30
N GLY A 29 8.41 -5.62 -4.01
CA GLY A 29 7.60 -6.11 -2.90
C GLY A 29 6.15 -5.62 -2.95
N ARG A 30 5.47 -5.69 -1.80
CA ARG A 30 4.07 -5.28 -1.69
C ARG A 30 3.87 -3.78 -1.94
N LEU A 31 4.81 -2.94 -1.48
CA LEU A 31 4.71 -1.49 -1.65
C LEU A 31 4.81 -1.08 -3.12
N GLY A 32 5.67 -1.73 -3.91
CA GLY A 32 5.75 -1.49 -5.34
C GLY A 32 4.49 -1.88 -6.10
N ILE A 33 3.78 -2.94 -5.68
CA ILE A 33 2.46 -3.27 -6.25
C ILE A 33 1.45 -2.17 -5.92
N LEU A 34 1.45 -1.69 -4.67
CA LEU A 34 0.50 -0.68 -4.22
C LEU A 34 0.58 0.63 -5.01
N GLU A 35 1.77 1.00 -5.50
CA GLU A 35 1.98 2.18 -6.35
C GLU A 35 1.17 2.14 -7.66
N TYR A 36 0.84 0.93 -8.15
CA TYR A 36 0.02 0.73 -9.35
C TYR A 36 -1.45 0.37 -9.03
N THR A 37 -1.87 0.51 -7.78
CA THR A 37 -3.24 0.23 -7.34
C THR A 37 -3.86 1.44 -6.67
N SER A 38 -5.18 1.58 -6.77
CA SER A 38 -5.93 2.62 -6.06
C SER A 38 -6.74 1.98 -4.94
N GLN A 39 -6.53 2.45 -3.70
CA GLN A 39 -7.33 2.00 -2.56
C GLN A 39 -8.74 2.58 -2.66
N LYS A 40 -9.74 1.72 -2.52
CA LYS A 40 -11.16 2.11 -2.54
C LYS A 40 -11.91 1.41 -1.41
N SER A 41 -12.70 2.16 -0.66
CA SER A 41 -13.61 1.63 0.35
C SER A 41 -15.01 1.44 -0.22
N TYR A 42 -15.68 0.39 0.25
CA TYR A 42 -17.06 0.07 -0.09
C TYR A 42 -17.83 -0.25 1.18
N TYR A 43 -19.02 0.35 1.29
CA TYR A 43 -20.01 -0.04 2.29
C TYR A 43 -21.15 -0.71 1.54
N TRP A 44 -21.39 -1.98 1.84
CA TRP A 44 -22.48 -2.75 1.24
C TRP A 44 -23.48 -3.08 2.34
N GLY A 45 -24.70 -2.53 2.24
CA GLY A 45 -25.82 -2.94 3.09
C GLY A 45 -26.51 -4.17 2.50
N THR A 46 -26.59 -5.27 3.25
CA THR A 46 -27.34 -6.48 2.86
C THR A 46 -28.70 -6.57 3.56
N ASN A 47 -29.15 -5.49 4.18
CA ASN A 47 -30.37 -5.48 5.00
C ASN A 47 -31.61 -5.57 4.12
N GLU A 48 -32.64 -6.30 4.57
CA GLU A 48 -33.94 -6.37 3.88
C GLU A 48 -34.71 -5.04 3.92
N ALA A 49 -34.49 -4.24 4.97
CA ALA A 49 -35.10 -2.93 5.16
C ALA A 49 -34.03 -1.81 5.20
N PRO A 50 -34.35 -0.58 4.72
CA PRO A 50 -33.43 0.55 4.77
C PRO A 50 -32.98 0.90 6.19
N ILE A 51 -31.74 1.39 6.30
CA ILE A 51 -31.26 1.98 7.56
C ILE A 51 -32.09 3.23 7.83
N ALA A 52 -32.84 3.24 8.95
CA ALA A 52 -33.71 4.34 9.36
C ALA A 52 -32.89 5.52 9.92
N TRP A 53 -32.06 6.14 9.08
CA TRP A 53 -31.16 7.23 9.47
C TRP A 53 -31.89 8.56 9.70
N SER A 54 -33.11 8.72 9.15
CA SER A 54 -33.87 9.97 9.16
C SER A 54 -35.21 9.90 9.88
N MET A 55 -35.52 8.84 10.64
CA MET A 55 -36.81 8.70 11.35
C MET A 55 -36.71 9.09 12.84
N ALA A 56 -36.23 10.30 13.08
CA ALA A 56 -36.38 11.01 14.36
C ALA A 56 -37.43 12.12 14.21
#